data_AF-A0A150AMF1-F1
#
_entry.id   AF-A0A150AMF1-F1
#
_cell.length_a   1.000
_cell.length_b   1.000
_cell.length_c   1.000
_cell.angle_alpha   90.00
_cell.angle_beta   90.00
_cell.angle_gamma   90.00
#
_symmetry.space_group_name_H-M   'P 1'
#
loop_
_entity.id
_entity.type
_entity.pdbx_description
1 polymer ?
#
loop_
_entity_poly.entity_id
_entity_poly.type
_entity_poly.pdbx_seq_one_letter_code
_entity_poly.pdbx_strand_id
1 'polypeptide(L)'
;MKPTDEQIKEIAGEHEIGMQCYFHFKTGELISIPDMDDFYDGDFEAWEADIKKVEENEDDYYLFKKRILGTLIEKWKPLLIQ
;
A
#
# COMPACT_ATOMS: atom_id res chain seq x y z
N MET A 1 12.93 8.47 -3.53
CA MET A 1 11.97 9.36 -2.84
C MET A 1 11.40 8.64 -1.64
N LYS A 2 10.80 9.38 -0.70
CA LYS A 2 10.06 8.85 0.45
C LYS A 2 8.64 9.44 0.44
N PRO A 3 7.62 8.75 0.98
CA PRO A 3 6.28 9.31 1.08
C PRO A 3 6.28 10.57 1.96
N THR A 4 5.40 11.51 1.65
CA THR A 4 5.12 12.68 2.50
C THR A 4 4.19 12.31 3.65
N ASP A 5 4.11 13.15 4.68
CA ASP A 5 3.18 12.94 5.81
C ASP A 5 1.70 12.89 5.35
N GLU A 6 1.36 13.60 4.27
CA GLU A 6 0.02 13.55 3.68
C GLU A 6 -0.23 12.20 3.00
N GLN A 7 0.74 11.69 2.23
CA GLN A 7 0.66 10.37 1.62
C GLN A 7 0.62 9.26 2.67
N ILE A 8 1.32 9.40 3.80
CA ILE A 8 1.24 8.45 4.91
C ILE A 8 -0.17 8.43 5.53
N LYS A 9 -0.84 9.59 5.64
CA LYS A 9 -2.23 9.65 6.11
C LYS A 9 -3.20 9.02 5.10
N GLU A 10 -2.97 9.24 3.81
CA GLU A 10 -3.74 8.62 2.74
C GLU A 10 -3.61 7.09 2.78
N ILE A 11 -2.38 6.57 2.85
CA ILE A 11 -2.10 5.14 3.00
C ILE A 11 -2.85 4.57 4.23
N ALA A 12 -2.85 5.27 5.37
CA ALA A 12 -3.56 4.81 6.55
C ALA A 12 -5.08 4.72 6.32
N GLY A 13 -5.69 5.71 5.65
CA GLY A 13 -7.12 5.70 5.32
C GLY A 13 -7.51 4.61 4.32
N GLU A 14 -6.70 4.44 3.28
CA GLU A 14 -6.88 3.39 2.27
C GLU A 14 -6.79 1.98 2.91
N HIS A 15 -5.88 1.77 3.85
CA HIS A 15 -5.80 0.53 4.63
C HIS A 15 -7.04 0.27 5.48
N GLU A 16 -7.67 1.29 6.05
CA GLU A 16 -8.88 1.12 6.88
C GLU A 16 -10.01 0.50 6.06
N ILE A 17 -10.13 0.89 4.77
CA ILE A 17 -11.14 0.37 3.85
C ILE A 17 -10.71 -0.90 3.08
N GLY A 18 -9.54 -1.46 3.38
CA GLY A 18 -9.10 -2.75 2.83
C GLY A 18 -8.31 -2.65 1.52
N MET A 19 -7.72 -1.49 1.25
CA MET A 19 -6.82 -1.30 0.11
C MET A 19 -5.37 -1.58 0.52
N GLN A 20 -4.55 -1.89 -0.48
CA GLN A 20 -3.10 -1.91 -0.40
C GLN A 20 -2.53 -0.77 -1.26
N CYS A 21 -1.49 -0.13 -0.76
CA CYS A 21 -0.92 1.04 -1.43
C CYS A 21 0.49 0.75 -1.94
N TYR A 22 0.77 1.19 -3.16
CA TYR A 22 2.04 1.06 -3.84
C TYR A 22 2.64 2.45 -4.05
N PHE A 23 3.81 2.69 -3.46
CA PHE A 23 4.52 3.97 -3.61
C PHE A 23 5.72 3.82 -4.53
N HIS A 24 5.71 4.51 -5.67
CA HIS A 24 6.81 4.49 -6.62
C HIS A 24 7.97 5.33 -6.13
N PHE A 25 9.09 4.72 -5.73
CA PHE A 25 10.16 5.47 -5.07
C PHE A 25 10.97 6.37 -6.01
N LYS A 26 10.83 6.23 -7.33
CA LYS A 26 11.53 7.12 -8.28
C LYS A 26 10.72 8.39 -8.60
N THR A 27 9.39 8.31 -8.62
CA THR A 27 8.50 9.42 -9.05
C THR A 27 7.71 10.05 -7.91
N GLY A 28 7.55 9.32 -6.79
CA GLY A 28 6.70 9.75 -5.66
C GLY A 28 5.21 9.47 -5.87
N GLU A 29 4.84 8.75 -6.92
CA GLU A 29 3.47 8.37 -7.20
C GLU A 29 2.94 7.36 -6.18
N LEU A 30 1.68 7.53 -5.76
CA LEU A 30 0.96 6.63 -4.89
C LEU A 30 -0.20 6.01 -5.67
N ILE A 31 -0.26 4.68 -5.68
CA ILE A 31 -1.33 3.90 -6.31
C ILE A 31 -2.00 3.09 -5.22
N SER A 32 -3.33 3.07 -5.19
CA SER A 32 -4.12 2.26 -4.25
C SER A 32 -4.96 1.26 -5.05
N ILE A 33 -4.80 -0.02 -4.73
CA ILE A 33 -5.61 -1.09 -5.32
C ILE A 33 -6.18 -1.97 -4.20
N PRO A 34 -7.33 -2.62 -4.39
CA PRO A 34 -7.87 -3.54 -3.40
C PRO A 34 -6.88 -4.66 -3.04
N ASP A 35 -6.87 -5.12 -1.79
CA ASP A 35 -6.13 -6.33 -1.43
C ASP A 35 -6.87 -7.56 -1.99
N MET A 36 -6.35 -8.13 -3.07
CA MET A 36 -6.98 -9.29 -3.72
C MET A 36 -7.06 -10.52 -2.82
N ASP A 37 -6.21 -10.61 -1.79
CA ASP A 37 -6.29 -11.69 -0.79
C ASP A 37 -7.53 -11.55 0.10
N ASP A 38 -8.01 -10.32 0.32
CA ASP A 38 -9.22 -10.04 1.10
C ASP A 38 -10.51 -10.09 0.24
N PHE A 39 -10.39 -9.99 -1.09
CA PHE A 39 -11.50 -9.97 -2.04
C PHE A 39 -11.51 -11.22 -2.94
N TYR A 40 -12.03 -12.33 -2.40
CA TYR A 40 -12.11 -13.65 -3.07
C TYR A 40 -12.98 -13.68 -4.36
N ASP A 41 -13.76 -12.62 -4.62
CA ASP A 41 -14.71 -12.53 -5.76
C ASP A 41 -14.88 -11.06 -6.23
N GLY A 42 -13.82 -10.25 -6.09
CA GLY A 42 -13.83 -8.82 -6.43
C GLY A 42 -13.76 -8.57 -7.94
N ASP A 43 -14.58 -7.64 -8.42
CA ASP A 43 -14.41 -7.04 -9.75
C ASP A 43 -13.28 -6.00 -9.67
N PHE A 44 -12.14 -6.33 -10.29
CA PHE A 44 -10.96 -5.47 -10.32
C PHE A 44 -10.78 -4.73 -11.65
N GLU A 45 -11.77 -4.77 -12.57
CA GLU A 45 -11.66 -4.12 -13.89
C GLU A 45 -11.28 -2.64 -13.77
N ALA A 46 -11.80 -1.95 -12.76
CA ALA A 46 -11.51 -0.54 -12.50
C ALA A 46 -10.03 -0.25 -12.14
N TRP A 47 -9.28 -1.26 -11.68
CA TRP A 47 -7.88 -1.15 -11.28
C TRP A 47 -6.92 -1.91 -12.21
N GLU A 48 -7.40 -2.52 -13.31
CA GLU A 48 -6.54 -3.30 -14.22
C GLU A 48 -5.33 -2.51 -14.73
N ALA A 49 -5.52 -1.24 -15.09
CA ALA A 49 -4.44 -0.39 -15.57
C ALA A 49 -3.39 -0.13 -14.49
N ASP A 50 -3.83 0.09 -13.25
CA ASP A 50 -2.95 0.34 -12.11
C ASP A 50 -2.23 -0.94 -11.66
N ILE A 51 -2.94 -2.07 -11.62
CA ILE A 51 -2.38 -3.40 -11.36
C ILE A 51 -1.27 -3.69 -12.37
N LYS A 52 -1.59 -3.58 -13.66
CA LYS A 52 -0.62 -3.86 -14.73
C LYS A 52 0.61 -2.95 -14.64
N LYS A 53 0.41 -1.66 -14.35
CA LYS A 53 1.49 -0.69 -14.20
C LYS A 53 2.44 -1.06 -13.06
N VAL A 54 1.88 -1.50 -11.93
CA VAL A 54 2.63 -1.97 -10.77
C VAL A 54 3.37 -3.27 -11.11
N GLU A 55 2.71 -4.25 -11.75
CA GLU A 55 3.34 -5.52 -12.15
C GLU A 55 4.50 -5.32 -13.14
N GLU A 56 4.35 -4.43 -14.13
CA GLU A 56 5.40 -4.14 -15.11
C GLU A 56 6.63 -3.43 -14.50
N ASN A 57 6.48 -2.81 -13.31
CA ASN A 57 7.52 -2.04 -12.65
C ASN A 57 7.65 -2.38 -11.16
N GLU A 58 7.39 -3.64 -10.77
CA GLU A 58 7.25 -4.07 -9.37
C GLU A 58 8.43 -3.63 -8.49
N ASP A 59 9.65 -3.77 -9.02
CA ASP A 59 10.91 -3.41 -8.36
C ASP A 59 11.03 -1.91 -8.03
N ASP A 60 10.18 -1.06 -8.61
CA ASP A 60 10.18 0.38 -8.42
C ASP A 60 9.15 0.86 -7.36
N TYR A 61 8.40 -0.07 -6.75
CA TYR A 61 7.36 0.24 -5.77
C TYR A 61 7.69 -0.29 -4.37
N TYR A 62 7.32 0.50 -3.34
CA TYR A 62 7.15 0.00 -1.99
C TYR A 62 5.70 -0.38 -1.76
N LEU A 63 5.45 -1.65 -1.44
CA LEU A 63 4.14 -2.16 -1.06
C LEU A 63 3.87 -1.93 0.43
N PHE A 64 2.85 -1.14 0.71
CA PHE A 64 2.21 -1.06 2.00
C PHE A 64 1.02 -2.02 1.98
N LYS A 65 1.21 -3.24 2.49
CA LYS A 65 0.13 -4.23 2.61
C LYS A 65 -0.48 -4.19 4.01
N LYS A 66 -1.80 -4.34 4.09
CA LYS A 66 -2.49 -4.52 5.38
C LYS A 66 -2.10 -5.91 5.91
N ARG A 67 -1.26 -5.95 6.95
CA ARG A 67 -1.05 -7.18 7.73
C ARG A 67 -1.76 -7.02 9.06
N ILE A 68 -2.43 -8.10 9.50
CA ILE A 68 -3.17 -8.18 10.77
C ILE A 68 -2.37 -7.49 11.90
N LEU A 69 -3.05 -6.55 12.57
CA LEU A 69 -2.59 -5.58 13.57
C LEU A 69 -1.63 -6.11 14.66
N GLY A 70 -1.56 -7.43 14.88
CA GLY A 70 -0.68 -8.03 15.89
C GLY A 70 0.82 -7.92 15.59
N THR A 71 1.24 -7.87 14.33
CA THR A 71 2.67 -8.03 13.98
C THR A 71 3.41 -6.69 13.77
N LEU A 72 2.68 -5.61 13.44
CA LEU A 72 3.28 -4.29 13.18
C LEU A 72 3.66 -3.55 14.47
N ILE A 73 2.85 -3.67 15.53
CA ILE A 73 3.15 -3.03 16.83
C ILE A 73 4.51 -3.51 17.37
N GLU A 74 4.86 -4.77 17.16
CA GLU A 74 6.13 -5.34 17.64
C GLU A 74 7.33 -4.88 16.82
N LYS A 75 7.19 -4.81 15.49
CA LYS A 75 8.29 -4.38 14.60
C LYS A 75 8.58 -2.88 14.65
N TRP A 76 7.57 -2.05 14.90
CA TRP A 76 7.70 -0.59 14.87
C TRP A 76 7.78 0.05 16.28
N LYS A 77 7.52 -0.71 17.35
CA LYS A 77 7.77 -0.27 18.73
C LYS A 77 9.16 0.36 18.96
N PRO A 78 10.26 -0.16 18.40
CA PRO A 78 11.58 0.45 18.58
C PRO A 78 11.76 1.80 17.85
N LEU A 79 10.89 2.11 16.88
CA LEU A 79 10.95 3.30 16.04
C LEU A 79 9.94 4.38 16.48
N LEU A 80 8.93 4.02 17.27
CA LEU A 80 7.88 4.92 17.78
C LEU A 80 8.15 5.44 19.20
N ILE A 81 9.17 4.93 19.89
CA ILE A 81 9.58 5.34 21.25
C ILE A 81 10.99 5.97 21.22
N GLN A 82 11.30 6.74 20.17
CA GLN A 82 12.50 7.59 20.12
C GLN A 82 12.12 9.06 20.02
#